data_AF-A0A950RZV4-F1
#
_entry.id   AF-A0A950RZV4-F1
#
_cell.length_a   1.000
_cell.length_b   1.000
_cell.length_c   1.000
_cell.angle_alpha   90.00
_cell.angle_beta   90.00
_cell.angle_gamma   90.00
#
_symmetry.space_group_name_H-M   'P 1'
#
loop_
_entity.id
_entity.type
_entity.pdbx_description
1 polymer ?
#
loop_
_entity_poly.entity_id
_entity_poly.type
_entity_poly.pdbx_seq_one_letter_code
_entity_poly.pdbx_strand_id
1 'polypeptide(L)'
;MSTPLLPLSVHDDRIVDSSGTLVRLRGPCIGGWMNMEDFITGHPGPEHGLRASLTDVLGLARATFFIERLLDYFFAEDDVRFLASVGASVVRIALNYRHFEHDATPFEYLESGFQRLDQAVRWCAKHGLYVILDLHAVQGWQNSDWHSDNANRVSLFWDHAQFQDRFLALWVELARRYRGNAVIAGYNVMNEPASNSPRGRFSDTHRPRWDVINRVYRRVVEAIRQVDPDHVIFLEGDYYSRLFSGLDAPFAANLVYSSH
;
A
#
# COMPACT_ATOMS: atom_id res chain seq x y z
N MET A 1 -9.86 20.49 19.37
CA MET A 1 -8.98 19.30 19.27
C MET A 1 -9.89 18.12 18.98
N SER A 2 -9.62 17.33 17.95
CA SER A 2 -10.38 16.11 17.67
C SER A 2 -10.19 15.11 18.82
N THR A 3 -11.19 14.26 19.06
CA THR A 3 -11.07 13.12 19.98
C THR A 3 -9.95 12.21 19.46
N PRO A 4 -9.03 11.74 20.32
CA PRO A 4 -7.97 10.82 19.88
C PRO A 4 -8.60 9.55 19.30
N LEU A 5 -8.02 9.08 18.19
CA LEU A 5 -8.42 7.83 17.56
C LEU A 5 -8.08 6.65 18.47
N LEU A 6 -9.00 5.67 18.50
CA LEU A 6 -8.84 4.45 19.26
C LEU A 6 -8.34 3.32 18.33
N PRO A 7 -7.50 2.39 18.82
CA PRO A 7 -7.07 1.23 18.05
C PRO A 7 -8.25 0.43 17.52
N LEU A 8 -8.09 -0.16 16.33
CA LEU A 8 -9.12 -0.95 15.67
C LEU A 8 -8.82 -2.45 15.75
N SER A 9 -9.87 -3.26 15.88
CA SER A 9 -9.81 -4.73 15.80
C SER A 9 -10.99 -5.27 15.00
N VAL A 10 -10.89 -6.54 14.59
CA VAL A 10 -11.98 -7.24 13.89
C VAL A 10 -12.65 -8.21 14.86
N HIS A 11 -13.91 -7.97 15.16
CA HIS A 11 -14.75 -8.88 15.95
C HIS A 11 -15.87 -9.39 15.05
N ASP A 12 -15.97 -10.71 14.90
CA ASP A 12 -16.87 -11.37 13.97
C ASP A 12 -16.73 -10.82 12.53
N ASP A 13 -17.74 -10.08 12.05
CA ASP A 13 -17.82 -9.48 10.72
C ASP A 13 -17.65 -7.94 10.75
N ARG A 14 -17.13 -7.37 11.85
CA ARG A 14 -17.09 -5.93 12.09
C ARG A 14 -15.72 -5.44 12.51
N ILE A 15 -15.38 -4.25 12.01
CA ILE A 15 -14.29 -3.45 12.57
C ILE A 15 -14.85 -2.63 13.73
N VAL A 16 -14.25 -2.78 14.90
CA VAL A 16 -14.62 -2.03 16.11
C VAL A 16 -13.41 -1.28 16.66
N ASP A 17 -13.67 -0.20 17.39
CA ASP A 17 -12.63 0.44 18.18
C ASP A 17 -12.42 -0.27 19.54
N SER A 18 -11.41 0.15 20.29
CA SER A 18 -11.11 -0.42 21.61
C SER A 18 -12.20 -0.20 22.67
N SER A 19 -13.24 0.58 22.40
CA SER A 19 -14.44 0.70 23.26
C SER A 19 -15.54 -0.29 22.87
N GLY A 20 -15.36 -1.05 21.79
CA GLY A 20 -16.36 -1.95 21.22
C GLY A 20 -17.35 -1.24 20.30
N THR A 21 -17.11 0.03 19.95
CA THR A 21 -17.99 0.79 19.05
C THR A 21 -17.70 0.40 17.60
N LEU A 22 -18.75 0.17 16.82
CA LEU A 22 -18.63 -0.12 15.39
C LEU A 22 -17.99 1.06 14.64
N VAL A 23 -16.91 0.79 13.90
CA VAL A 23 -16.24 1.78 13.05
C VAL A 23 -16.49 1.44 11.59
N ARG A 24 -17.09 2.38 10.85
CA ARG A 24 -17.24 2.28 9.39
C ARG A 24 -16.20 3.17 8.73
N LEU A 25 -15.19 2.54 8.14
CA LEU A 25 -14.13 3.23 7.40
C LEU A 25 -14.71 3.79 6.09
N ARG A 26 -14.74 5.12 5.96
CA ARG A 26 -15.25 5.84 4.78
C ARG A 26 -14.27 6.93 4.38
N GLY A 27 -13.71 6.83 3.19
CA GLY A 27 -12.85 7.86 2.65
C GLY A 27 -12.11 7.43 1.39
N PRO A 28 -11.32 8.32 0.80
CA PRO A 28 -10.68 8.08 -0.48
C PRO A 28 -9.36 7.32 -0.36
N CYS A 29 -8.90 6.79 -1.50
CA CYS A 29 -7.52 6.45 -1.72
C CYS A 29 -6.74 7.71 -2.14
N ILE A 30 -5.55 7.92 -1.58
CA ILE A 30 -4.60 8.96 -1.99
C ILE A 30 -3.72 8.39 -3.11
N GLY A 31 -4.33 8.11 -4.26
CA GLY A 31 -3.63 7.68 -5.47
C GLY A 31 -2.88 8.84 -6.13
N GLY A 32 -1.84 8.54 -6.90
CA GLY A 32 -1.03 9.54 -7.60
C GLY A 32 0.03 10.26 -6.75
N TRP A 33 0.10 9.99 -5.45
CA TRP A 33 1.07 10.60 -4.53
C TRP A 33 2.35 9.76 -4.38
N MET A 34 2.42 8.91 -3.34
CA MET A 34 3.51 7.97 -3.11
C MET A 34 3.37 6.68 -3.93
N ASN A 35 2.49 6.69 -4.92
CA ASN A 35 2.43 5.79 -6.06
C ASN A 35 1.84 6.57 -7.23
N MET A 36 2.68 7.03 -8.15
CA MET A 36 2.24 7.87 -9.27
C MET A 36 1.55 7.02 -10.34
N GLU A 37 0.33 7.41 -10.70
CA GLU A 37 -0.48 6.76 -11.73
C GLU A 37 -0.77 7.71 -12.88
N ASP A 38 -0.92 7.11 -14.06
CA ASP A 38 -0.90 7.84 -15.33
C ASP A 38 -2.07 8.81 -15.51
N PHE A 39 -3.30 8.36 -15.25
CA PHE A 39 -4.51 9.15 -15.40
C PHE A 39 -4.67 10.22 -14.31
N ILE A 40 -3.93 10.12 -13.20
CA ILE A 40 -3.95 11.11 -12.10
C ILE A 40 -2.90 12.19 -12.32
N THR A 41 -1.67 11.78 -12.62
CA THR A 41 -0.54 12.70 -12.79
C THR A 41 -0.42 13.25 -14.22
N GLY A 42 -1.24 12.74 -15.14
CA GLY A 42 -1.30 13.20 -16.54
C GLY A 42 -0.14 12.71 -17.41
N HIS A 43 0.57 11.66 -16.98
CA HIS A 43 1.76 11.14 -17.64
C HIS A 43 1.66 9.62 -17.84
N PRO A 44 1.74 9.11 -19.08
CA PRO A 44 1.50 7.70 -19.37
C PRO A 44 2.57 6.79 -18.74
N GLY A 45 2.11 5.66 -18.19
CA GLY A 45 2.98 4.59 -17.72
C GLY A 45 3.31 4.63 -16.22
N PRO A 46 4.28 3.80 -15.81
CA PRO A 46 4.64 3.61 -14.41
C PRO A 46 5.52 4.74 -13.88
N GLU A 47 5.51 4.94 -12.56
CA GLU A 47 6.25 6.01 -11.88
C GLU A 47 7.76 6.03 -12.22
N HIS A 48 8.42 4.88 -12.30
CA HIS A 48 9.84 4.85 -12.66
C HIS A 48 10.11 5.36 -14.07
N GLY A 49 9.20 5.07 -15.01
CA GLY A 49 9.27 5.55 -16.38
C GLY A 49 9.11 7.07 -16.45
N LEU A 50 8.19 7.62 -15.65
CA LEU A 50 8.04 9.07 -15.50
C LEU A 50 9.32 9.71 -14.95
N ARG A 51 9.87 9.18 -13.85
CA ARG A 51 11.11 9.70 -13.23
C ARG A 51 12.29 9.66 -14.20
N ALA A 52 12.44 8.58 -14.97
CA ALA A 52 13.47 8.45 -15.99
C ALA A 52 13.29 9.50 -17.10
N SER A 53 12.06 9.67 -17.61
CA SER A 53 11.75 10.65 -18.65
C SER A 53 12.02 12.09 -18.20
N LEU A 54 11.66 12.44 -16.97
CA LEU A 54 11.99 13.76 -16.39
C LEU A 54 13.50 13.97 -16.27
N THR A 55 14.23 12.93 -15.88
CA THR A 55 15.71 12.99 -15.76
C THR A 55 16.36 13.20 -17.12
N ASP A 56 15.88 12.52 -18.16
CA ASP A 56 16.38 12.63 -19.53
C ASP A 56 16.14 14.05 -20.10
N VAL A 57 14.93 14.60 -19.90
CA VAL A 57 14.54 15.89 -20.48
C VAL A 57 15.09 17.09 -19.68
N LEU A 58 15.05 17.03 -18.34
CA LEU A 58 15.35 18.17 -17.48
C LEU A 58 16.76 18.12 -16.87
N GLY A 59 17.40 16.95 -16.90
CA GLY A 59 18.59 16.65 -16.10
C GLY A 59 18.27 16.29 -14.65
N LEU A 60 19.13 15.48 -14.03
CA LEU A 60 18.92 14.91 -12.69
C LEU A 60 18.50 15.95 -11.64
N ALA A 61 19.23 17.06 -11.52
CA ALA A 61 18.96 18.07 -10.48
C ALA A 61 17.54 18.66 -10.58
N ARG A 62 17.08 18.97 -11.79
CA ARG A 62 15.73 19.54 -12.01
C ARG A 62 14.64 18.50 -11.87
N ALA A 63 14.88 17.27 -12.32
CA ALA A 63 13.96 16.15 -12.15
C ALA A 63 13.74 15.83 -10.67
N THR A 64 14.82 15.74 -9.88
CA THR A 64 14.75 15.55 -8.42
C THR A 64 13.99 16.70 -7.77
N PHE A 65 14.31 17.95 -8.10
CA PHE A 65 13.59 19.10 -7.56
C PHE A 65 12.09 19.04 -7.87
N PHE A 66 11.72 18.74 -9.11
CA PHE A 66 10.32 18.62 -9.53
C PHE A 66 9.59 17.53 -8.74
N ILE A 67 10.15 16.33 -8.64
CA ILE A 67 9.50 15.20 -7.96
C ILE A 67 9.37 15.47 -6.45
N GLU A 68 10.39 16.01 -5.80
CA GLU A 68 10.28 16.34 -4.37
C GLU A 68 9.20 17.40 -4.12
N ARG A 69 9.10 18.43 -4.98
CA ARG A 69 8.05 19.44 -4.86
C ARG A 69 6.67 18.86 -5.17
N LEU A 70 6.54 17.99 -6.16
CA LEU A 70 5.29 17.28 -6.43
C LEU A 70 4.85 16.51 -5.18
N LEU A 71 5.74 15.71 -4.58
CA LEU A 71 5.44 14.95 -3.38
C LEU A 71 5.14 15.81 -2.15
N ASP A 72 5.72 17.02 -2.04
CA ASP A 72 5.44 17.95 -0.94
C ASP A 72 4.06 18.61 -1.04
N TYR A 73 3.60 18.90 -2.26
CA TYR A 73 2.38 19.68 -2.50
C TYR A 73 1.18 18.87 -2.98
N PHE A 74 1.37 17.62 -3.42
CA PHE A 74 0.28 16.79 -3.92
C PHE A 74 -0.69 16.37 -2.82
N PHE A 75 -0.17 16.07 -1.61
CA PHE A 75 -0.98 15.75 -0.44
C PHE A 75 -0.38 16.42 0.79
N ALA A 76 -1.11 17.39 1.35
CA ALA A 76 -0.70 18.21 2.46
C ALA A 76 -1.75 18.23 3.58
N GLU A 77 -1.45 18.92 4.69
CA GLU A 77 -2.37 19.01 5.83
C GLU A 77 -3.74 19.60 5.44
N ASP A 78 -3.76 20.54 4.50
CA ASP A 78 -4.99 21.19 4.05
C ASP A 78 -5.94 20.21 3.35
N ASP A 79 -5.41 19.22 2.63
CA ASP A 79 -6.20 18.13 2.04
C ASP A 79 -6.78 17.22 3.11
N VAL A 80 -5.98 16.86 4.13
CA VAL A 80 -6.45 16.08 5.28
C VAL A 80 -7.56 16.83 6.02
N ARG A 81 -7.39 18.13 6.26
CA ARG A 81 -8.41 18.99 6.88
C ARG A 81 -9.68 19.04 6.05
N PHE A 82 -9.56 19.15 4.73
CA PHE A 82 -10.69 19.12 3.82
C PHE A 82 -11.44 17.78 3.89
N LEU A 83 -10.73 16.66 3.80
CA LEU A 83 -11.30 15.32 3.91
C LEU A 83 -12.04 15.12 5.25
N ALA A 84 -11.45 15.58 6.36
CA ALA A 84 -12.12 15.60 7.66
C ALA A 84 -13.43 16.39 7.62
N SER A 85 -13.40 17.59 7.01
CA SER A 85 -14.55 18.49 6.96
C SER A 85 -15.74 17.95 6.16
N VAL A 86 -15.49 17.07 5.18
CA VAL A 86 -16.53 16.39 4.40
C VAL A 86 -16.95 15.04 4.97
N GLY A 87 -16.45 14.68 6.15
CA GLY A 87 -16.86 13.50 6.90
C GLY A 87 -16.11 12.21 6.55
N ALA A 88 -14.94 12.29 5.93
CA ALA A 88 -14.07 11.13 5.81
C ALA A 88 -13.56 10.68 7.19
N SER A 89 -13.54 9.38 7.43
CA SER A 89 -13.02 8.76 8.64
C SER A 89 -11.67 8.08 8.44
N VAL A 90 -11.26 7.87 7.19
CA VAL A 90 -10.02 7.17 6.83
C VAL A 90 -9.45 7.74 5.53
N VAL A 91 -8.14 7.60 5.32
CA VAL A 91 -7.51 7.65 4.01
C VAL A 91 -6.74 6.36 3.76
N ARG A 92 -6.80 5.81 2.54
CA ARG A 92 -5.93 4.72 2.10
C ARG A 92 -4.77 5.32 1.32
N ILE A 93 -3.54 5.19 1.81
CA ILE A 93 -2.36 5.77 1.17
C ILE A 93 -1.70 4.70 0.32
N ALA A 94 -1.72 4.89 -1.01
CA ALA A 94 -1.05 4.02 -1.96
C ALA A 94 0.47 4.26 -1.90
N LEU A 95 1.22 3.20 -1.62
CA LEU A 95 2.67 3.22 -1.42
C LEU A 95 3.37 2.40 -2.50
N ASN A 96 4.36 3.00 -3.13
CA ASN A 96 5.30 2.30 -3.99
C ASN A 96 6.58 2.01 -3.20
N TYR A 97 7.06 0.75 -3.21
CA TYR A 97 8.28 0.34 -2.51
C TYR A 97 9.49 1.23 -2.83
N ARG A 98 9.53 1.84 -4.04
CA ARG A 98 10.64 2.69 -4.49
C ARG A 98 10.86 3.95 -3.65
N HIS A 99 9.85 4.38 -2.90
CA HIS A 99 10.02 5.48 -1.96
C HIS A 99 10.79 5.08 -0.71
N PHE A 100 10.88 3.77 -0.45
CA PHE A 100 11.43 3.21 0.78
C PHE A 100 12.70 2.39 0.54
N GLU A 101 12.96 1.94 -0.68
CA GLU A 101 14.09 1.06 -1.00
C GLU A 101 14.53 1.26 -2.46
N HIS A 102 15.83 1.07 -2.73
CA HIS A 102 16.37 1.02 -4.09
C HIS A 102 16.67 -0.42 -4.52
N ASP A 103 16.42 -0.74 -5.79
CA ASP A 103 16.78 -2.06 -6.34
C ASP A 103 18.29 -2.32 -6.37
N ALA A 104 19.11 -1.26 -6.41
CA ALA A 104 20.56 -1.37 -6.39
C ALA A 104 21.14 -1.72 -5.01
N THR A 105 20.41 -1.43 -3.94
CA THR A 105 20.82 -1.63 -2.54
C THR A 105 19.66 -2.26 -1.78
N PRO A 106 19.35 -3.54 -2.05
CA PRO A 106 18.19 -4.18 -1.45
C PRO A 106 18.33 -4.24 0.08
N PHE A 107 17.21 -4.16 0.79
CA PHE A 107 17.14 -4.10 2.26
C PHE A 107 17.74 -2.85 2.91
N GLU A 108 18.27 -1.91 2.14
CA GLU A 108 18.66 -0.58 2.62
C GLU A 108 17.52 0.41 2.41
N TYR A 109 17.06 1.00 3.51
CA TYR A 109 15.84 1.78 3.53
C TYR A 109 16.08 3.29 3.43
N LEU A 110 15.23 3.96 2.66
CA LEU A 110 15.25 5.40 2.42
C LEU A 110 14.42 6.13 3.47
N GLU A 111 15.09 6.72 4.48
CA GLU A 111 14.41 7.46 5.55
C GLU A 111 13.53 8.61 5.04
N SER A 112 13.84 9.19 3.88
CA SER A 112 13.02 10.27 3.29
C SER A 112 11.59 9.81 2.96
N GLY A 113 11.41 8.56 2.51
CA GLY A 113 10.08 7.98 2.28
C GLY A 113 9.27 7.86 3.57
N PHE A 114 9.90 7.34 4.63
CA PHE A 114 9.26 7.22 5.95
C PHE A 114 8.95 8.57 6.56
N GLN A 115 9.85 9.56 6.49
CA GLN A 115 9.60 10.90 7.01
C GLN A 115 8.37 11.56 6.38
N ARG A 116 8.17 11.34 5.07
CA ARG A 116 7.02 11.84 4.33
C ARG A 116 5.73 11.14 4.74
N LEU A 117 5.76 9.82 4.86
CA LEU A 117 4.63 9.03 5.35
C LEU A 117 4.25 9.41 6.79
N ASP A 118 5.24 9.54 7.68
CA ASP A 118 5.06 9.96 9.08
C ASP A 118 4.41 11.34 9.17
N GLN A 119 4.75 12.25 8.27
CA GLN A 119 4.15 13.57 8.23
C GLN A 119 2.66 13.50 7.86
N ALA A 120 2.28 12.68 6.87
CA ALA A 120 0.89 12.45 6.53
C ALA A 120 0.11 11.78 7.67
N VAL A 121 0.70 10.79 8.34
CA VAL A 121 0.11 10.15 9.52
C VAL A 121 -0.10 11.17 10.65
N ARG A 122 0.84 12.08 10.89
CA ARG A 122 0.69 13.17 11.88
C ARG A 122 -0.46 14.11 11.54
N TRP A 123 -0.62 14.48 10.27
CA TRP A 123 -1.76 15.29 9.83
C TRP A 123 -3.08 14.56 10.05
N CYS A 124 -3.16 13.28 9.67
CA CYS A 124 -4.35 12.45 9.86
C CYS A 124 -4.71 12.33 11.34
N ALA A 125 -3.72 12.10 12.21
CA ALA A 125 -3.89 12.09 13.67
C ALA A 125 -4.51 13.38 14.20
N LYS A 126 -3.98 14.53 13.76
CA LYS A 126 -4.43 15.87 14.19
C LYS A 126 -5.88 16.16 13.80
N HIS A 127 -6.35 15.61 12.68
CA HIS A 127 -7.69 15.83 12.14
C HIS A 127 -8.67 14.67 12.40
N GLY A 128 -8.22 13.60 13.08
CA GLY A 128 -9.06 12.46 13.43
C GLY A 128 -9.40 11.55 12.26
N LEU A 129 -8.47 11.37 11.31
CA LEU A 129 -8.59 10.41 10.22
C LEU A 129 -7.70 9.20 10.50
N TYR A 130 -8.27 8.01 10.34
CA TYR A 130 -7.48 6.80 10.26
C TYR A 130 -6.68 6.74 8.96
N VAL A 131 -5.64 5.90 8.94
CA VAL A 131 -4.81 5.64 7.76
C VAL A 131 -4.74 4.14 7.48
N ILE A 132 -5.03 3.73 6.25
CA ILE A 132 -4.66 2.40 5.75
C ILE A 132 -3.38 2.56 4.94
N LEU A 133 -2.33 1.84 5.33
CA LEU A 133 -1.10 1.77 4.54
C LEU A 133 -1.26 0.68 3.50
N ASP A 134 -1.19 1.04 2.23
CA ASP A 134 -1.37 0.09 1.13
C ASP A 134 -0.09 -0.01 0.31
N LEU A 135 0.58 -1.17 0.34
CA LEU A 135 1.73 -1.40 -0.52
C LEU A 135 1.23 -1.73 -1.93
N HIS A 136 1.11 -0.66 -2.70
CA HIS A 136 0.45 -0.58 -3.99
C HIS A 136 1.34 -1.09 -5.14
N ALA A 137 2.65 -0.89 -5.00
CA ALA A 137 3.65 -1.47 -5.89
C ALA A 137 4.72 -2.17 -5.04
N VAL A 138 4.91 -3.47 -5.28
CA VAL A 138 5.88 -4.30 -4.56
C VAL A 138 7.10 -4.60 -5.44
N GLN A 139 8.19 -5.02 -4.81
CA GLN A 139 9.39 -5.48 -5.49
C GLN A 139 9.03 -6.60 -6.48
N GLY A 140 9.56 -6.53 -7.71
CA GLY A 140 9.31 -7.55 -8.73
C GLY A 140 7.89 -7.56 -9.33
N TRP A 141 7.02 -6.62 -8.98
CA TRP A 141 5.68 -6.42 -9.55
C TRP A 141 4.69 -7.57 -9.29
N GLN A 142 3.66 -7.31 -8.50
CA GLN A 142 2.59 -8.28 -8.20
C GLN A 142 1.57 -8.43 -9.33
N ASN A 143 1.54 -7.51 -10.28
CA ASN A 143 0.68 -7.56 -11.45
C ASN A 143 1.39 -6.92 -12.66
N SER A 144 0.70 -6.89 -13.81
CA SER A 144 1.29 -6.47 -15.09
C SER A 144 1.10 -5.00 -15.43
N ASP A 145 0.55 -4.20 -14.52
CA ASP A 145 0.06 -2.87 -14.84
C ASP A 145 0.96 -1.75 -14.33
N TRP A 146 0.74 -0.56 -14.89
CA TRP A 146 1.49 0.64 -14.52
C TRP A 146 1.37 1.03 -13.06
N HIS A 147 0.23 0.73 -12.40
CA HIS A 147 0.00 1.10 -11.00
C HIS A 147 0.78 0.21 -10.03
N SER A 148 1.21 -0.99 -10.44
CA SER A 148 2.25 -1.75 -9.72
C SER A 148 3.65 -1.33 -10.12
N ASP A 149 3.78 -0.22 -10.87
CA ASP A 149 5.02 0.37 -11.34
C ASP A 149 5.82 -0.56 -12.28
N ASN A 150 5.06 -1.32 -13.07
CA ASN A 150 5.55 -2.30 -14.02
C ASN A 150 5.53 -1.76 -15.45
N ALA A 151 6.71 -1.57 -16.07
CA ALA A 151 6.82 -1.20 -17.48
C ALA A 151 6.81 -2.42 -18.43
N ASN A 152 7.11 -3.60 -17.90
CA ASN A 152 7.42 -4.80 -18.70
C ASN A 152 6.21 -5.72 -18.89
N ARG A 153 5.12 -5.48 -18.15
CA ARG A 153 3.89 -6.31 -18.16
C ARG A 153 4.10 -7.76 -17.71
N VAL A 154 5.17 -8.01 -16.96
CA VAL A 154 5.51 -9.32 -16.39
C VAL A 154 5.52 -9.21 -14.87
N SER A 155 4.85 -10.13 -14.18
CA SER A 155 4.80 -10.17 -12.71
C SER A 155 5.85 -11.14 -12.16
N LEU A 156 7.05 -10.66 -11.82
CA LEU A 156 8.16 -11.50 -11.34
C LEU A 156 8.02 -11.88 -9.85
N PHE A 157 7.26 -11.10 -9.08
CA PHE A 157 7.06 -11.28 -7.64
C PHE A 157 6.66 -12.72 -7.26
N TRP A 158 5.81 -13.35 -8.08
CA TRP A 158 5.23 -14.65 -7.78
C TRP A 158 6.19 -15.83 -7.95
N ASP A 159 7.23 -15.66 -8.77
CA ASP A 159 8.11 -16.74 -9.21
C ASP A 159 9.52 -16.63 -8.59
N HIS A 160 9.87 -15.49 -7.99
CA HIS A 160 11.21 -15.23 -7.47
C HIS A 160 11.21 -14.86 -5.99
N ALA A 161 11.81 -15.73 -5.17
CA ALA A 161 11.87 -15.56 -3.71
C ALA A 161 12.53 -14.25 -3.28
N GLN A 162 13.56 -13.77 -3.99
CA GLN A 162 14.25 -12.53 -3.59
C GLN A 162 13.33 -11.30 -3.54
N PHE A 163 12.29 -11.24 -4.39
CA PHE A 163 11.33 -10.15 -4.37
C PHE A 163 10.36 -10.27 -3.20
N GLN A 164 9.94 -11.49 -2.89
CA GLN A 164 9.09 -11.79 -1.73
C GLN A 164 9.83 -11.48 -0.43
N ASP A 165 11.11 -11.81 -0.32
CA ASP A 165 11.90 -11.57 0.89
C ASP A 165 12.10 -10.07 1.15
N ARG A 166 12.33 -9.27 0.10
CA ARG A 166 12.38 -7.79 0.19
C ARG A 166 11.03 -7.20 0.57
N PHE A 167 9.95 -7.69 -0.02
CA PHE A 167 8.57 -7.32 0.32
C PHE A 167 8.23 -7.59 1.79
N LEU A 168 8.56 -8.78 2.30
CA LEU A 168 8.39 -9.14 3.72
C LEU A 168 9.21 -8.21 4.62
N ALA A 169 10.48 -7.98 4.27
CA ALA A 169 11.37 -7.15 5.07
C ALA A 169 10.86 -5.70 5.17
N LEU A 170 10.36 -5.13 4.06
CA LEU A 170 9.76 -3.80 4.04
C LEU A 170 8.49 -3.74 4.90
N TRP A 171 7.63 -4.76 4.83
CA TRP A 171 6.45 -4.84 5.69
C TRP A 171 6.78 -4.94 7.16
N VAL A 172 7.81 -5.72 7.53
CA VAL A 172 8.32 -5.77 8.91
C VAL A 172 8.80 -4.39 9.36
N GLU A 173 9.49 -3.64 8.50
CA GLU A 173 9.96 -2.28 8.82
C GLU A 173 8.80 -1.28 8.99
N LEU A 174 7.80 -1.31 8.10
CA LEU A 174 6.58 -0.50 8.23
C LEU A 174 5.84 -0.83 9.53
N ALA A 175 5.57 -2.12 9.79
CA ALA A 175 4.88 -2.56 10.99
C ALA A 175 5.64 -2.21 12.27
N ARG A 176 6.98 -2.34 12.28
CA ARG A 176 7.82 -1.95 13.41
C ARG A 176 7.70 -0.46 13.74
N ARG A 177 7.64 0.40 12.72
CA ARG A 177 7.52 1.86 12.90
C ARG A 177 6.14 2.28 13.40
N TYR A 178 5.10 1.63 12.90
CA TYR A 178 3.72 2.03 13.18
C TYR A 178 3.03 1.22 14.27
N ARG A 179 3.67 0.18 14.83
CA ARG A 179 3.13 -0.60 15.95
C ARG A 179 2.58 0.30 17.06
N GLY A 180 1.34 -0.01 17.48
CA GLY A 180 0.66 0.68 18.57
C GLY A 180 0.16 2.08 18.22
N ASN A 181 0.35 2.56 16.99
CA ASN A 181 -0.20 3.83 16.55
C ASN A 181 -1.65 3.68 16.12
N ALA A 182 -2.59 4.04 17.00
CA ALA A 182 -4.03 3.97 16.75
C ALA A 182 -4.53 4.73 15.51
N VAL A 183 -3.73 5.64 14.95
CA VAL A 183 -4.06 6.33 13.69
C VAL A 183 -4.03 5.37 12.51
N ILE A 184 -3.21 4.32 12.56
CA ILE A 184 -3.20 3.29 11.53
C ILE A 184 -4.42 2.39 11.73
N ALA A 185 -5.36 2.41 10.80
CA ALA A 185 -6.47 1.47 10.77
C ALA A 185 -5.99 0.06 10.41
N GLY A 186 -4.97 -0.05 9.56
CA GLY A 186 -4.34 -1.32 9.24
C GLY A 186 -3.44 -1.30 8.01
N TYR A 187 -3.00 -2.49 7.63
CA TYR A 187 -2.03 -2.77 6.57
C TYR A 187 -2.70 -3.51 5.42
N ASN A 188 -2.87 -2.86 4.27
CA ASN A 188 -3.25 -3.51 3.03
C ASN A 188 -1.99 -4.05 2.36
N VAL A 189 -1.71 -5.34 2.58
CA VAL A 189 -0.37 -5.89 2.35
C VAL A 189 0.04 -5.87 0.88
N MET A 190 -0.93 -5.94 -0.04
CA MET A 190 -0.65 -5.99 -1.46
C MET A 190 -1.90 -5.55 -2.24
N ASN A 191 -1.74 -4.52 -3.05
CA ASN A 191 -2.79 -4.07 -3.95
C ASN A 191 -2.90 -4.94 -5.20
N GLU A 192 -4.13 -5.32 -5.56
CA GLU A 192 -4.49 -5.93 -6.85
C GLU A 192 -3.53 -7.03 -7.34
N PRO A 193 -3.28 -8.09 -6.57
CA PRO A 193 -2.43 -9.18 -7.03
C PRO A 193 -3.01 -9.83 -8.29
N ALA A 194 -2.12 -10.20 -9.21
CA ALA A 194 -2.46 -10.94 -10.41
C ALA A 194 -1.43 -12.06 -10.61
N SER A 195 -1.64 -13.17 -9.91
CA SER A 195 -0.64 -14.23 -9.74
C SER A 195 -0.26 -14.94 -11.02
N ASN A 196 -1.09 -14.87 -12.07
CA ASN A 196 -0.85 -15.53 -13.35
C ASN A 196 -1.12 -14.57 -14.53
N SER A 197 -0.13 -13.74 -14.84
CA SER A 197 -0.24 -12.70 -15.89
C SER A 197 0.83 -12.83 -16.99
N PRO A 198 0.97 -13.99 -17.65
CA PRO A 198 2.07 -14.24 -18.60
C PRO A 198 1.98 -13.41 -19.89
N ARG A 199 0.83 -12.77 -20.16
CA ARG A 199 0.58 -11.94 -21.35
C ARG A 199 0.05 -10.54 -20.99
N GLY A 200 0.23 -10.10 -19.75
CA GLY A 200 -0.31 -8.83 -19.26
C GLY A 200 -1.77 -8.87 -18.83
N ARG A 201 -2.40 -7.69 -18.77
CA ARG A 201 -3.77 -7.45 -18.29
C ARG A 201 -4.81 -8.11 -19.20
N PHE A 202 -5.86 -8.69 -18.61
CA PHE A 202 -7.04 -9.26 -19.29
C PHE A 202 -6.80 -10.52 -20.14
N SER A 203 -6.43 -11.61 -19.46
CA SER A 203 -6.50 -12.93 -20.07
C SER A 203 -7.82 -13.61 -19.72
N ASP A 204 -8.63 -13.94 -20.73
CA ASP A 204 -9.86 -14.75 -20.55
C ASP A 204 -9.54 -16.17 -20.03
N THR A 205 -8.27 -16.57 -20.12
CA THR A 205 -7.76 -17.84 -19.60
C THR A 205 -6.99 -17.65 -18.29
N HIS A 206 -7.13 -16.52 -17.59
CA HIS A 206 -6.49 -16.32 -16.29
C HIS A 206 -6.90 -17.44 -15.32
N ARG A 207 -5.90 -18.02 -14.65
CA ARG A 207 -6.07 -19.05 -13.63
C ARG A 207 -5.24 -18.66 -12.42
N PRO A 208 -5.87 -18.22 -11.31
CA PRO A 208 -5.18 -17.91 -10.07
C PRO A 208 -4.29 -19.05 -9.59
N ARG A 209 -3.10 -18.72 -9.09
CA ARG A 209 -2.19 -19.63 -8.38
C ARG A 209 -2.45 -19.51 -6.88
N TRP A 210 -3.58 -20.05 -6.43
CA TRP A 210 -4.06 -19.93 -5.05
C TRP A 210 -3.06 -20.41 -3.99
N ASP A 211 -2.34 -21.49 -4.28
CA ASP A 211 -1.31 -22.02 -3.39
C ASP A 211 -0.13 -21.05 -3.23
N VAL A 212 0.18 -20.25 -4.25
CA VAL A 212 1.26 -19.25 -4.20
C VAL A 212 0.81 -18.03 -3.42
N ILE A 213 -0.36 -17.47 -3.72
CA ILE A 213 -0.88 -16.28 -3.03
C ILE A 213 -1.13 -16.55 -1.54
N ASN A 214 -1.74 -17.68 -1.18
CA ASN A 214 -1.98 -18.03 0.23
C ASN A 214 -0.66 -18.23 1.00
N ARG A 215 0.36 -18.81 0.36
CA ARG A 215 1.69 -18.95 0.95
C ARG A 215 2.35 -17.60 1.21
N VAL A 216 2.28 -16.66 0.26
CA VAL A 216 2.82 -15.30 0.44
C VAL A 216 2.07 -14.57 1.57
N TYR A 217 0.73 -14.64 1.59
CA TYR A 217 -0.09 -14.03 2.63
C TYR A 217 0.20 -14.58 4.02
N ARG A 218 0.35 -15.89 4.17
CA ARG A 218 0.77 -16.48 5.45
C ARG A 218 2.12 -15.95 5.90
N ARG A 219 3.11 -15.96 5.00
CA ARG A 219 4.46 -15.48 5.32
C ARG A 219 4.50 -14.02 5.74
N VAL A 220 3.81 -13.12 5.02
CA VAL A 220 3.81 -11.68 5.36
C VAL A 220 3.01 -11.39 6.62
N VAL A 221 1.86 -12.05 6.82
CA VAL A 221 1.07 -11.92 8.05
C VAL A 221 1.87 -12.42 9.25
N GLU A 222 2.50 -13.60 9.15
CA GLU A 222 3.35 -14.14 10.21
C GLU A 222 4.50 -13.20 10.55
N ALA A 223 5.18 -12.65 9.53
CA ALA A 223 6.29 -11.72 9.71
C ALA A 223 5.84 -10.40 10.38
N ILE A 224 4.73 -9.81 9.93
CA ILE A 224 4.13 -8.63 10.57
C ILE A 224 3.78 -8.93 12.02
N ARG A 225 3.13 -10.06 12.30
CA ARG A 225 2.69 -10.43 13.65
C ARG A 225 3.83 -10.67 14.63
N GLN A 226 5.05 -10.98 14.17
CA GLN A 226 6.23 -11.02 15.04
C GLN A 226 6.59 -9.64 15.63
N VAL A 227 6.29 -8.56 14.91
CA VAL A 227 6.63 -7.21 15.34
C VAL A 227 5.43 -6.38 15.74
N ASP A 228 4.23 -6.66 15.23
CA ASP A 228 2.98 -5.93 15.45
C ASP A 228 1.77 -6.89 15.48
N PRO A 229 1.35 -7.34 16.68
CA PRO A 229 0.31 -8.34 16.83
C PRO A 229 -1.11 -7.80 16.58
N ASP A 230 -1.31 -6.49 16.60
CA ASP A 230 -2.65 -5.92 16.85
C ASP A 230 -3.33 -5.34 15.61
N HIS A 231 -2.60 -4.61 14.76
CA HIS A 231 -3.23 -3.89 13.64
C HIS A 231 -4.00 -4.80 12.69
N VAL A 232 -5.09 -4.29 12.11
CA VAL A 232 -5.84 -4.98 11.06
C VAL A 232 -4.94 -5.20 9.85
N ILE A 233 -5.01 -6.38 9.23
CA ILE A 233 -4.33 -6.67 7.97
C ILE A 233 -5.40 -6.93 6.90
N PHE A 234 -5.36 -6.15 5.84
CA PHE A 234 -6.22 -6.29 4.67
C PHE A 234 -5.51 -7.14 3.61
N LEU A 235 -6.21 -8.17 3.12
CA LEU A 235 -5.77 -9.09 2.08
C LEU A 235 -6.66 -8.92 0.85
N GLU A 236 -6.06 -8.74 -0.32
CA GLU A 236 -6.81 -8.58 -1.58
C GLU A 236 -6.93 -9.89 -2.36
N GLY A 237 -7.96 -9.99 -3.18
CA GLY A 237 -8.21 -11.13 -4.07
C GLY A 237 -7.27 -11.16 -5.28
N ASP A 238 -7.12 -12.32 -5.90
CA ASP A 238 -6.38 -12.44 -7.15
C ASP A 238 -7.15 -11.79 -8.31
N TYR A 239 -6.49 -11.68 -9.46
CA TYR A 239 -6.98 -11.05 -10.67
C TYR A 239 -7.43 -9.61 -10.46
N TYR A 240 -6.58 -8.81 -9.83
CA TYR A 240 -6.85 -7.40 -9.51
C TYR A 240 -7.99 -7.25 -8.49
N SER A 241 -7.91 -8.00 -7.38
CA SER A 241 -8.88 -7.93 -6.28
C SER A 241 -10.32 -8.33 -6.65
N ARG A 242 -10.47 -9.17 -7.69
CA ARG A 242 -11.79 -9.61 -8.21
C ARG A 242 -12.15 -11.05 -7.84
N LEU A 243 -11.16 -11.90 -7.60
CA LEU A 243 -11.35 -13.32 -7.30
C LEU A 243 -10.93 -13.62 -5.87
N PHE A 244 -11.79 -14.28 -5.10
CA PHE A 244 -11.55 -14.62 -3.69
C PHE A 244 -11.75 -16.11 -3.39
N SER A 245 -12.28 -16.88 -4.34
CA SER A 245 -12.79 -18.23 -4.10
C SER A 245 -11.75 -19.26 -3.67
N GLY A 246 -10.47 -18.98 -3.87
CA GLY A 246 -9.37 -19.84 -3.40
C GLY A 246 -8.50 -19.21 -2.33
N LEU A 247 -8.88 -18.06 -1.76
CA LEU A 247 -8.21 -17.56 -0.55
C LEU A 247 -8.55 -18.47 0.63
N ASP A 248 -7.54 -18.73 1.45
CA ASP A 248 -7.74 -19.42 2.73
C ASP A 248 -8.67 -18.60 3.62
N ALA A 249 -9.54 -19.26 4.39
CA ALA A 249 -10.29 -18.61 5.48
C ALA A 249 -9.32 -17.88 6.45
N PRO A 250 -9.80 -16.87 7.21
CA PRO A 250 -8.94 -16.12 8.12
C PRO A 250 -8.12 -17.04 9.03
N PHE A 251 -6.80 -16.98 8.89
CA PHE A 251 -5.85 -17.87 9.58
C PHE A 251 -5.08 -17.16 10.71
N ALA A 252 -5.38 -15.89 10.94
CA ALA A 252 -4.85 -15.08 12.03
C ALA A 252 -5.94 -14.11 12.52
N ALA A 253 -5.75 -13.53 13.70
CA ALA A 253 -6.61 -12.47 14.20
C ALA A 253 -6.48 -11.18 13.38
N ASN A 254 -7.55 -10.38 13.37
CA ASN A 254 -7.61 -9.07 12.71
C ASN A 254 -7.26 -9.12 11.21
N LEU A 255 -7.79 -10.11 10.48
CA LEU A 255 -7.71 -10.16 9.02
C LEU A 255 -9.02 -9.67 8.39
N VAL A 256 -8.91 -8.92 7.30
CA VAL A 256 -10.04 -8.43 6.49
C VAL A 256 -9.73 -8.71 5.02
N TYR A 257 -10.71 -9.14 4.23
CA TYR A 257 -10.57 -9.14 2.78
C TYR A 257 -10.98 -7.79 2.21
N SER A 258 -10.14 -7.22 1.35
CA SER A 258 -10.42 -5.98 0.61
C SER A 258 -10.71 -6.32 -0.85
N SER A 259 -11.72 -5.68 -1.43
CA SER A 259 -12.18 -5.91 -2.82
C SER A 259 -12.30 -4.60 -3.57
N HIS A 260 -12.05 -4.64 -4.88
CA HIS A 260 -12.17 -3.50 -5.79
C HIS A 260 -13.37 -3.65 -6.74
#